data_AF-X1D1T5-F1
#
_entry.id   AF-X1D1T5-F1
#
_cell.length_a   1.000
_cell.length_b   1.000
_cell.length_c   1.000
_cell.angle_alpha   90.00
_cell.angle_beta   90.00
_cell.angle_gamma   90.00
#
_symmetry.space_group_name_H-M   'P 1'
#
loop_
_entity.id
_entity.type
_entity.pdbx_description
1 polymer ?
#
loop_
_entity_poly.entity_id
_entity_poly.type
_entity_poly.pdbx_seq_one_letter_code
_entity_poly.pdbx_strand_id
1 'polypeptide(L)'
;PDNTPIIDSCTVNDIYNLTISLTQPFGHFIEFLCFEANSIISPFSHSATDYIDLSSGDLIGTGPFTYLHFIPGVELKFERFDSYWRGPSEIETLIFTIITDFTARNFALLSQDVHMINGYDTTLLPTFLADPDIHVESLGTDLLYFYLGFNNLMINRTWREALSYAYNYTYVTENIMNGEASRGCPAVPQAMQGHNASVQANLPTMDIPYARSIMQSMGFGVGWDTAYPGTDEANWASASFATLNFGSSLELNYNEGNARNKV
;
A
#
# COMPACT_ATOMS: atom_id res chain seq x y z
N PRO A 1 -16.16 -0.87 16.22
CA PRO A 1 -15.90 0.52 16.69
C PRO A 1 -17.25 1.24 16.81
N ASP A 2 -17.42 2.07 17.84
CA ASP A 2 -18.65 2.81 18.14
C ASP A 2 -18.83 4.07 17.26
N ASN A 3 -17.96 4.26 16.27
CA ASN A 3 -17.90 5.41 15.35
C ASN A 3 -17.71 6.77 16.06
N THR A 4 -17.28 6.78 17.33
CA THR A 4 -16.95 8.01 18.04
C THR A 4 -15.61 8.57 17.51
N PRO A 5 -15.57 9.81 16.97
CA PRO A 5 -14.32 10.41 16.54
C PRO A 5 -13.35 10.61 17.70
N ILE A 6 -12.04 10.52 17.42
CA ILE A 6 -11.02 10.74 18.46
C ILE A 6 -10.87 12.22 18.85
N ILE A 7 -11.06 13.11 17.87
CA ILE A 7 -11.09 14.55 18.09
C ILE A 7 -12.51 14.93 18.54
N ASP A 8 -12.60 15.51 19.74
CA ASP A 8 -13.86 16.03 20.29
C ASP A 8 -14.11 17.45 19.78
N SER A 9 -13.11 18.33 19.92
CA SER A 9 -13.23 19.74 19.55
C SER A 9 -11.87 20.35 19.22
N CYS A 10 -11.88 21.41 18.40
CA CYS A 10 -10.73 22.27 18.14
C CYS A 10 -11.12 23.71 18.44
N THR A 11 -10.46 24.32 19.42
CA THR A 11 -10.70 25.70 19.87
C THR A 11 -9.55 26.59 19.46
N VAL A 12 -9.85 27.67 18.72
CA VAL A 12 -8.88 28.71 18.41
C VAL A 12 -8.77 29.63 19.62
N ASN A 13 -7.60 29.64 20.27
CA ASN A 13 -7.37 30.46 21.46
C ASN A 13 -6.88 31.86 21.08
N ASP A 14 -6.02 31.95 20.06
CA ASP A 14 -5.56 33.19 19.43
C ASP A 14 -5.03 32.92 18.01
N ILE A 15 -4.33 33.89 17.40
CA ILE A 15 -3.83 33.82 16.02
C ILE A 15 -2.72 32.79 15.78
N TYR A 16 -2.05 32.30 16.83
CA TYR A 16 -0.98 31.29 16.75
C TYR A 16 -1.18 30.09 17.68
N ASN A 17 -2.25 30.08 18.48
CA ASN A 17 -2.54 29.03 19.44
C ASN A 17 -3.93 28.42 19.22
N LEU A 18 -3.97 27.10 19.17
CA LEU A 18 -5.20 26.31 19.18
C LEU A 18 -5.11 25.19 20.22
N THR A 19 -6.25 24.72 20.67
CA THR A 19 -6.38 23.54 21.56
C THR A 19 -7.25 22.50 20.90
N ILE A 20 -6.72 21.28 20.76
CA ILE A 20 -7.49 20.11 20.31
C ILE A 20 -7.81 19.26 21.53
N SER A 21 -9.09 19.08 21.80
CA SER A 21 -9.59 18.18 22.87
C SER A 21 -9.88 16.82 22.28
N LEU A 22 -9.52 15.75 23.00
CA LEU A 22 -9.73 14.37 22.57
C LEU A 22 -10.85 13.72 23.40
N THR A 23 -11.62 12.83 22.79
CA THR A 23 -12.69 12.08 23.48
C THR A 23 -12.14 11.07 24.50
N GLN A 24 -10.88 10.66 24.32
CA GLN A 24 -10.14 9.80 25.23
C GLN A 24 -8.62 10.03 25.07
N PRO A 25 -7.78 9.63 26.04
CA PRO A 25 -6.34 9.67 25.89
C PRO A 25 -5.87 8.86 24.66
N PHE A 26 -5.06 9.46 23.80
CA PHE A 26 -4.48 8.81 22.62
C PHE A 26 -2.98 9.08 22.54
N GLY A 27 -2.18 8.05 22.85
CA GLY A 27 -0.73 8.19 22.96
C GLY A 27 -0.02 8.54 21.66
N HIS A 28 -0.62 8.23 20.50
CA HIS A 28 -0.05 8.47 19.18
C HIS A 28 -0.58 9.75 18.51
N PHE A 29 -1.16 10.66 19.29
CA PHE A 29 -1.81 11.85 18.72
C PHE A 29 -0.82 12.77 17.99
N ILE A 30 0.42 12.90 18.46
CA ILE A 30 1.42 13.74 17.80
C ILE A 30 1.86 13.12 16.47
N GLU A 31 2.11 11.82 16.43
CA GLU A 31 2.43 11.09 15.20
C GLU A 31 1.26 11.12 14.22
N PHE A 32 0.03 11.04 14.72
CA PHE A 32 -1.18 11.20 13.92
C PHE A 32 -1.20 12.55 13.21
N LEU A 33 -0.87 13.66 13.88
CA LEU A 33 -0.81 14.99 13.26
C LEU A 33 0.26 15.11 12.17
N CYS A 34 1.27 14.25 12.15
CA CYS A 34 2.28 14.21 11.11
C CYS A 34 1.86 13.42 9.86
N PHE A 35 0.70 12.76 9.87
CA PHE A 35 0.19 12.04 8.72
C PHE A 35 -0.26 13.00 7.62
N GLU A 36 -0.02 12.65 6.35
CA GLU A 36 -0.23 13.55 5.19
C GLU A 36 -1.67 14.07 5.06
N ALA A 37 -2.67 13.31 5.51
CA ALA A 37 -4.07 13.73 5.52
C ALA A 37 -4.37 14.89 6.48
N ASN A 38 -3.42 15.23 7.38
CA ASN A 38 -3.48 16.39 8.26
C ASN A 38 -2.70 17.59 7.71
N SER A 39 -2.28 17.56 6.43
CA SER A 39 -1.67 18.71 5.77
C SER A 39 -2.61 19.93 5.84
N ILE A 40 -2.06 21.09 6.20
CA ILE A 40 -2.84 22.31 6.34
C ILE A 40 -3.06 22.92 4.95
N ILE A 41 -4.33 23.06 4.57
CA ILE A 41 -4.77 23.62 3.30
C ILE A 41 -5.43 24.97 3.57
N SER A 42 -5.22 25.93 2.66
CA SER A 42 -5.88 27.22 2.74
C SER A 42 -7.40 27.05 2.62
N PRO A 43 -8.22 27.74 3.43
CA PRO A 43 -9.67 27.75 3.27
C PRO A 43 -10.13 28.38 1.94
N PHE A 44 -9.23 29.03 1.20
CA PHE A 44 -9.48 29.55 -0.14
C PHE A 44 -9.21 28.53 -1.25
N SER A 45 -8.59 27.38 -0.93
CA SER A 45 -8.26 26.33 -1.91
C SER A 45 -9.50 25.54 -2.32
N HIS A 46 -10.19 24.96 -1.33
CA HIS A 46 -11.37 24.11 -1.50
C HIS A 46 -12.31 24.32 -0.30
N SER A 47 -13.57 23.92 -0.46
CA SER A 47 -14.51 23.85 0.66
C SER A 47 -13.98 22.94 1.76
N ALA A 48 -14.24 23.29 3.02
CA ALA A 48 -13.80 22.52 4.17
C ALA A 48 -14.34 21.07 4.22
N THR A 49 -15.37 20.76 3.42
CA THR A 49 -16.02 19.44 3.40
C THR A 49 -15.84 18.69 2.09
N ASP A 50 -15.28 19.33 1.06
CA ASP A 50 -15.16 18.73 -0.25
C ASP A 50 -13.79 18.10 -0.44
N TYR A 51 -13.72 17.06 -1.27
CA TYR A 51 -12.43 16.52 -1.67
C TYR A 51 -11.68 17.54 -2.53
N ILE A 52 -10.35 17.53 -2.42
CA ILE A 52 -9.48 18.29 -3.31
C ILE A 52 -9.74 17.84 -4.75
N ASP A 53 -10.17 18.78 -5.59
CA ASP A 53 -10.26 18.60 -7.04
C ASP A 53 -9.14 19.39 -7.70
N LEU A 54 -8.15 18.66 -8.23
CA LEU A 54 -7.03 19.26 -8.96
C LEU A 54 -7.41 19.61 -10.40
N SER A 55 -8.48 19.04 -10.96
CA SER A 55 -8.84 19.26 -12.37
C SER A 55 -9.48 20.61 -12.64
N SER A 56 -10.15 21.20 -11.63
CA SER A 56 -10.84 22.49 -11.76
C SER A 56 -10.57 23.46 -10.62
N GLY A 57 -9.85 23.05 -9.57
CA GLY A 57 -9.58 23.85 -8.39
C GLY A 57 -8.11 24.26 -8.27
N ASP A 58 -7.86 25.31 -7.50
CA ASP A 58 -6.52 25.69 -7.08
C ASP A 58 -6.11 24.85 -5.87
N LEU A 59 -4.84 24.43 -5.80
CA LEU A 59 -4.25 23.82 -4.61
C LEU A 59 -3.35 24.84 -3.90
N ILE A 60 -3.83 25.37 -2.77
CA ILE A 60 -3.14 26.41 -1.99
C ILE A 60 -2.74 25.82 -0.64
N GLY A 61 -1.46 25.52 -0.50
CA GLY A 61 -0.83 25.11 0.75
C GLY A 61 0.30 26.05 1.17
N THR A 62 1.09 25.61 2.15
CA THR A 62 2.25 26.37 2.65
C THR A 62 3.59 25.70 2.29
N GLY A 63 3.59 24.84 1.27
CA GLY A 63 4.75 24.04 0.85
C GLY A 63 5.79 24.81 0.00
N PRO A 64 6.88 24.15 -0.41
CA PRO A 64 7.95 24.76 -1.21
C PRO A 64 7.60 25.02 -2.68
N PHE A 65 6.45 24.53 -3.16
CA PHE A 65 6.02 24.66 -4.54
C PHE A 65 4.58 25.16 -4.64
N THR A 66 4.32 26.01 -5.63
CA THR A 66 3.00 26.48 -6.04
C THR A 66 2.44 25.56 -7.10
N TYR A 67 1.19 25.13 -6.92
CA TYR A 67 0.46 24.36 -7.92
C TYR A 67 0.21 25.21 -9.18
N LEU A 68 0.51 24.65 -10.36
CA LEU A 68 0.19 25.28 -11.64
C LEU A 68 -1.04 24.67 -12.28
N HIS A 69 -0.97 23.38 -12.62
CA HIS A 69 -2.07 22.68 -13.27
C HIS A 69 -1.95 21.17 -13.17
N PHE A 70 -3.07 20.51 -13.40
CA PHE A 70 -3.17 19.07 -13.57
C PHE A 70 -3.90 18.79 -14.88
N ILE A 71 -3.25 18.06 -15.78
CA ILE A 71 -3.85 17.54 -17.02
C ILE A 71 -4.03 16.03 -16.82
N PRO A 72 -5.27 15.55 -16.61
CA PRO A 72 -5.53 14.14 -16.35
C PRO A 72 -4.90 13.21 -17.38
N GLY A 73 -4.13 12.24 -16.90
CA GLY A 73 -3.43 11.25 -17.74
C GLY A 73 -2.20 11.78 -18.46
N VAL A 74 -1.81 13.05 -18.26
CA VAL A 74 -0.63 13.65 -18.90
C VAL A 74 0.38 14.09 -17.85
N GLU A 75 0.06 15.10 -17.03
CA GLU A 75 1.01 15.67 -16.07
C GLU A 75 0.33 16.40 -14.91
N LEU A 76 1.06 16.50 -13.79
CA LEU A 76 0.80 17.42 -12.69
C LEU A 76 2.03 18.31 -12.52
N LYS A 77 1.84 19.63 -12.59
CA LYS A 77 2.93 20.60 -12.64
C LYS A 77 2.89 21.59 -11.48
N PHE A 78 4.08 21.89 -10.96
CA PHE A 78 4.31 22.90 -9.94
C PHE A 78 5.50 23.79 -10.30
N GLU A 79 5.50 25.01 -9.78
CA GLU A 79 6.65 25.91 -9.79
C GLU A 79 7.15 26.17 -8.37
N ARG A 80 8.41 26.57 -8.22
CA ARG A 80 8.97 26.90 -6.91
C ARG A 80 8.27 28.09 -6.26
N PHE A 81 8.02 28.00 -4.96
CA PHE A 81 7.61 29.13 -4.14
C PHE A 81 8.83 29.78 -3.47
N ASP A 82 9.31 30.89 -4.05
CA ASP A 82 10.55 31.56 -3.59
C ASP A 82 10.50 32.06 -2.14
N SER A 83 9.30 32.34 -1.63
CA SER A 83 9.07 32.82 -0.25
C SER A 83 8.74 31.71 0.75
N TYR A 84 9.06 30.45 0.42
CA TYR A 84 8.84 29.33 1.35
C TYR A 84 9.59 29.55 2.66
N TRP A 85 8.91 29.31 3.78
CA TRP A 85 9.37 29.67 5.12
C TRP A 85 10.62 28.91 5.60
N ARG A 86 11.00 27.81 4.93
CA ARG A 86 12.27 27.08 5.17
C ARG A 86 13.37 27.41 4.15
N GLY A 87 13.14 28.39 3.28
CA GLY A 87 14.01 28.72 2.15
C GLY A 87 13.58 28.04 0.85
N PRO A 88 13.86 28.63 -0.32
CA PRO A 88 13.41 28.13 -1.61
C PRO A 88 14.04 26.77 -1.96
N SER A 89 13.31 25.96 -2.72
CA SER A 89 13.85 24.74 -3.35
C SER A 89 14.96 25.06 -4.37
N GLU A 90 15.91 24.16 -4.57
CA GLU A 90 16.86 24.25 -5.69
C GLU A 90 16.18 23.92 -7.03
N ILE A 91 15.07 23.18 -6.99
CA ILE A 91 14.27 22.81 -8.16
C ILE A 91 13.30 23.95 -8.48
N GLU A 92 13.39 24.49 -9.70
CA GLU A 92 12.52 25.59 -10.17
C GLU A 92 11.14 25.09 -10.62
N THR A 93 11.08 23.93 -11.28
CA THR A 93 9.85 23.34 -11.80
C THR A 93 9.82 21.86 -11.45
N LEU A 94 8.70 21.42 -10.87
CA LEU A 94 8.45 20.02 -10.55
C LEU A 94 7.32 19.51 -11.45
N ILE A 95 7.59 18.48 -12.24
CA ILE A 95 6.63 17.86 -13.15
C ILE A 95 6.50 16.38 -12.80
N PHE A 96 5.27 15.97 -12.49
CA PHE A 96 4.92 14.56 -12.38
C PHE A 96 4.29 14.12 -13.70
N THR A 97 5.09 13.48 -14.55
CA THR A 97 4.61 12.91 -15.82
C THR A 97 3.89 11.59 -15.57
N ILE A 98 2.69 11.44 -16.11
CA ILE A 98 1.84 10.27 -15.88
C ILE A 98 2.14 9.22 -16.94
N ILE A 99 2.96 8.23 -16.58
CA ILE A 99 3.27 7.07 -17.43
C ILE A 99 2.73 5.81 -16.73
N THR A 100 1.52 5.41 -17.13
CA THR A 100 0.80 4.26 -16.52
C THR A 100 1.41 2.92 -16.91
N ASP A 101 1.96 2.81 -18.11
CA ASP A 101 2.62 1.59 -18.56
C ASP A 101 3.94 1.39 -17.81
N PHE A 102 4.06 0.26 -17.12
CA PHE A 102 5.20 -0.04 -16.24
C PHE A 102 6.51 -0.11 -17.01
N THR A 103 6.50 -0.75 -18.18
CA THR A 103 7.69 -0.92 -19.03
C THR A 103 8.13 0.42 -19.63
N ALA A 104 7.19 1.19 -20.18
CA ALA A 104 7.47 2.51 -20.75
C ALA A 104 8.06 3.47 -19.72
N ARG A 105 7.61 3.43 -18.46
CA ARG A 105 8.15 4.28 -17.39
C ARG A 105 9.64 4.00 -17.11
N ASN A 106 10.04 2.73 -17.13
CA ASN A 106 11.44 2.35 -16.96
C ASN A 106 12.30 2.81 -18.14
N PHE A 107 11.81 2.66 -19.37
CA PHE A 107 12.52 3.15 -20.55
C PHE A 107 12.61 4.69 -20.61
N ALA A 108 11.61 5.41 -20.10
CA ALA A 108 11.66 6.87 -19.98
C ALA A 108 12.79 7.35 -19.05
N LEU A 109 13.14 6.58 -18.02
CA LEU A 109 14.30 6.88 -17.19
C LEU A 109 15.61 6.64 -17.99
N LEU A 110 15.71 5.50 -18.68
CA LEU A 110 16.89 5.16 -19.49
C LEU A 110 17.14 6.14 -20.64
N SER A 111 16.08 6.71 -21.23
CA SER A 111 16.18 7.75 -22.25
C SER A 111 16.38 9.16 -21.70
N GLN A 112 16.38 9.33 -20.37
CA GLN A 112 16.43 10.61 -19.66
C GLN A 112 15.24 11.54 -19.97
N ASP A 113 14.09 10.97 -20.39
CA ASP A 113 12.83 11.70 -20.54
C ASP A 113 12.23 12.09 -19.17
N VAL A 114 12.59 11.34 -18.12
CA VAL A 114 12.28 11.65 -16.70
C VAL A 114 13.53 11.52 -15.84
N HIS A 115 13.60 12.29 -14.76
CA HIS A 115 14.74 12.29 -13.84
C HIS A 115 14.61 11.29 -12.69
N MET A 116 13.38 10.85 -12.38
CA MET A 116 13.09 9.96 -11.26
C MET A 116 11.86 9.12 -11.57
N ILE A 117 11.91 7.85 -11.20
CA ILE A 117 10.75 6.96 -11.16
C ILE A 117 10.65 6.33 -9.77
N ASN A 118 9.44 6.06 -9.30
CA ASN A 118 9.20 5.21 -8.14
C ASN A 118 8.70 3.85 -8.63
N GLY A 119 9.24 2.76 -8.07
CA GLY A 119 8.98 1.39 -8.48
C GLY A 119 9.51 1.10 -9.88
N TYR A 120 10.68 0.47 -9.95
CA TYR A 120 11.33 0.07 -11.20
C TYR A 120 11.14 -1.42 -11.48
N ASP A 121 11.34 -1.81 -12.74
CA ASP A 121 11.36 -3.23 -13.12
C ASP A 121 12.65 -3.86 -12.59
N THR A 122 12.50 -4.70 -11.56
CA THR A 122 13.62 -5.42 -10.94
C THR A 122 14.45 -6.25 -11.93
N THR A 123 13.90 -6.65 -13.08
CA THR A 123 14.66 -7.34 -14.14
C THR A 123 15.65 -6.40 -14.85
N LEU A 124 15.43 -5.09 -14.82
CA LEU A 124 16.31 -4.05 -15.34
C LEU A 124 17.32 -3.55 -14.30
N LEU A 125 17.31 -4.06 -13.06
CA LEU A 125 18.26 -3.65 -12.02
C LEU A 125 19.73 -3.75 -12.47
N PRO A 126 20.19 -4.83 -13.14
CA PRO A 126 21.57 -4.89 -13.62
C PRO A 126 21.90 -3.81 -14.66
N THR A 127 20.90 -3.39 -15.46
CA THR A 127 21.04 -2.30 -16.42
C THR A 127 21.19 -0.96 -15.71
N PHE A 128 20.33 -0.67 -14.72
CA PHE A 128 20.41 0.57 -13.94
C PHE A 128 21.71 0.69 -13.16
N LEU A 129 22.18 -0.39 -12.53
CA LEU A 129 23.44 -0.39 -11.78
C LEU A 129 24.69 -0.25 -12.67
N ALA A 130 24.56 -0.55 -13.97
CA ALA A 130 25.65 -0.41 -14.93
C ALA A 130 25.71 0.98 -15.58
N ASP A 131 24.65 1.78 -15.46
CA ASP A 131 24.57 3.13 -16.03
C ASP A 131 25.12 4.17 -15.04
N PRO A 132 26.20 4.91 -15.39
CA PRO A 132 26.80 5.89 -14.48
C PRO A 132 25.92 7.12 -14.22
N ASP A 133 24.90 7.38 -15.06
CA ASP A 133 23.98 8.51 -14.91
C ASP A 133 22.77 8.15 -14.04
N ILE A 134 22.59 6.88 -13.68
CA ILE A 134 21.46 6.40 -12.88
C ILE A 134 21.96 6.01 -11.48
N HIS A 135 21.36 6.64 -10.48
CA HIS A 135 21.53 6.24 -9.09
C HIS A 135 20.34 5.40 -8.63
N VAL A 136 20.61 4.17 -8.19
CA VAL A 136 19.60 3.29 -7.59
C VAL A 136 19.69 3.43 -6.07
N GLU A 137 18.69 4.08 -5.48
CA GLU A 137 18.58 4.21 -4.03
C GLU A 137 17.82 3.02 -3.43
N SER A 138 18.42 2.34 -2.45
CA SER A 138 17.72 1.35 -1.63
C SER A 138 17.24 2.02 -0.34
N LEU A 139 15.93 2.16 -0.20
CA LEU A 139 15.30 2.79 0.98
C LEU A 139 15.31 1.88 2.23
N GLY A 140 15.93 0.69 2.14
CA GLY A 140 16.01 -0.27 3.23
C GLY A 140 14.67 -0.97 3.51
N THR A 141 14.44 -1.32 4.78
CA THR A 141 13.19 -1.99 5.20
C THR A 141 12.02 -1.02 5.13
N ASP A 142 11.22 -1.14 4.07
CA ASP A 142 9.99 -0.39 3.91
C ASP A 142 8.92 -0.80 4.95
N LEU A 143 8.05 0.14 5.29
CA LEU A 143 6.82 -0.07 6.05
C LEU A 143 5.71 -0.69 5.19
N LEU A 144 5.90 -0.75 3.88
CA LEU A 144 4.98 -1.36 2.94
C LEU A 144 4.79 -2.85 3.22
N TYR A 145 3.53 -3.25 3.33
CA TYR A 145 3.15 -4.61 3.71
C TYR A 145 2.11 -5.16 2.74
N PHE A 146 2.47 -6.19 1.99
CA PHE A 146 1.56 -6.88 1.08
C PHE A 146 0.90 -8.06 1.80
N TYR A 147 -0.43 -8.15 1.74
CA TYR A 147 -1.18 -9.21 2.37
C TYR A 147 -2.39 -9.62 1.54
N LEU A 148 -2.78 -10.89 1.69
CA LEU A 148 -4.06 -11.38 1.21
C LEU A 148 -5.12 -11.13 2.29
N GLY A 149 -6.01 -10.18 2.04
CA GLY A 149 -7.13 -9.88 2.93
C GLY A 149 -8.28 -10.87 2.77
N PHE A 150 -8.93 -11.23 3.89
CA PHE A 150 -10.15 -12.03 3.88
C PHE A 150 -11.30 -11.25 4.51
N ASN A 151 -12.49 -11.33 3.90
CA ASN A 151 -13.71 -10.84 4.54
C ASN A 151 -14.10 -11.80 5.68
N ASN A 152 -13.81 -11.39 6.91
CA ASN A 152 -14.03 -12.21 8.11
C ASN A 152 -15.51 -12.47 8.44
N LEU A 153 -16.45 -11.74 7.83
CA LEU A 153 -17.89 -11.99 7.95
C LEU A 153 -18.36 -13.12 7.01
N MET A 154 -17.64 -13.33 5.90
CA MET A 154 -18.01 -14.28 4.85
C MET A 154 -17.17 -15.55 4.89
N ILE A 155 -15.89 -15.43 5.23
CA ILE A 155 -14.92 -16.52 5.24
C ILE A 155 -14.54 -16.79 6.70
N ASN A 156 -14.96 -17.94 7.23
CA ASN A 156 -14.68 -18.32 8.62
C ASN A 156 -13.17 -18.56 8.86
N ARG A 157 -12.78 -18.67 10.14
CA ARG A 157 -11.37 -18.84 10.52
C ARG A 157 -10.73 -20.08 9.90
N THR A 158 -11.41 -21.22 9.92
CA THR A 158 -10.88 -22.50 9.45
C THR A 158 -10.54 -22.46 7.96
N TRP A 159 -11.36 -21.79 7.16
CA TRP A 159 -11.08 -21.53 5.74
C TRP A 159 -9.83 -20.69 5.53
N ARG A 160 -9.70 -19.58 6.27
CA ARG A 160 -8.52 -18.71 6.16
C ARG A 160 -7.24 -19.45 6.56
N GLU A 161 -7.33 -20.32 7.57
CA GLU A 161 -6.21 -21.16 8.00
C GLU A 161 -5.78 -22.11 6.89
N ALA A 162 -6.71 -22.89 6.30
CA ALA A 162 -6.42 -23.76 5.17
C ALA A 162 -5.76 -23.01 4.00
N LEU A 163 -6.33 -21.86 3.61
CA LEU A 163 -5.78 -21.02 2.53
C LEU A 163 -4.39 -20.45 2.86
N SER A 164 -4.12 -20.15 4.14
CA SER A 164 -2.80 -19.65 4.55
C SER A 164 -1.70 -20.70 4.39
N TYR A 165 -2.02 -21.99 4.53
CA TYR A 165 -1.10 -23.10 4.26
C TYR A 165 -1.08 -23.52 2.79
N ALA A 166 -2.11 -23.19 2.00
CA ALA A 166 -2.12 -23.47 0.57
C ALA A 166 -1.31 -22.46 -0.27
N TYR A 167 -0.95 -21.31 0.30
CA TYR A 167 -0.30 -20.22 -0.41
C TYR A 167 1.23 -20.38 -0.45
N ASN A 168 1.82 -20.24 -1.65
CA ASN A 168 3.26 -20.35 -1.86
C ASN A 168 3.98 -19.01 -1.63
N TYR A 169 4.35 -18.74 -0.37
CA TYR A 169 5.04 -17.51 -0.02
C TYR A 169 6.44 -17.38 -0.64
N THR A 170 7.20 -18.48 -0.70
CA THR A 170 8.55 -18.52 -1.28
C THR A 170 8.51 -18.19 -2.77
N TYR A 171 7.56 -18.76 -3.51
CA TYR A 171 7.39 -18.42 -4.93
C TYR A 171 7.13 -16.93 -5.12
N VAL A 172 6.30 -16.33 -4.28
CA VAL A 172 6.00 -14.89 -4.35
C VAL A 172 7.25 -14.06 -4.05
N THR A 173 7.96 -14.34 -2.96
CA THR A 173 9.13 -13.54 -2.59
C THR A 173 10.30 -13.73 -3.56
N GLU A 174 10.56 -14.95 -4.02
CA GLU A 174 11.74 -15.26 -4.83
C GLU A 174 11.49 -15.09 -6.34
N ASN A 175 10.31 -15.44 -6.84
CA ASN A 175 10.05 -15.49 -8.30
C ASN A 175 9.17 -14.35 -8.80
N ILE A 176 8.21 -13.87 -8.00
CA ILE A 176 7.37 -12.72 -8.39
C ILE A 176 8.07 -11.42 -8.02
N MET A 177 8.62 -11.34 -6.81
CA MET A 177 9.31 -10.15 -6.29
C MET A 177 10.83 -10.18 -6.50
N ASN A 178 11.36 -11.17 -7.24
CA ASN A 178 12.78 -11.31 -7.58
C ASN A 178 13.76 -11.24 -6.39
N GLY A 179 13.34 -11.68 -5.20
CA GLY A 179 14.16 -11.64 -3.97
C GLY A 179 14.20 -10.29 -3.26
N GLU A 180 13.57 -9.25 -3.81
CA GLU A 180 13.50 -7.90 -3.23
C GLU A 180 12.45 -7.78 -2.10
N ALA A 181 11.69 -8.84 -1.84
CA ALA A 181 10.71 -8.91 -0.76
C ALA A 181 11.09 -9.99 0.25
N SER A 182 10.86 -9.70 1.54
CA SER A 182 11.03 -10.67 2.62
C SER A 182 9.67 -11.15 3.14
N ARG A 183 9.66 -12.31 3.81
CA ARG A 183 8.45 -12.84 4.42
C ARG A 183 7.99 -11.92 5.54
N GLY A 184 6.78 -11.37 5.40
CA GLY A 184 6.17 -10.56 6.43
C GLY A 184 6.06 -11.28 7.79
N CYS A 185 6.58 -10.63 8.83
CA CYS A 185 6.39 -10.91 10.27
C CYS A 185 4.91 -10.63 10.68
N PRO A 186 4.37 -10.89 11.89
CA PRO A 186 3.07 -10.33 12.35
C PRO A 186 2.70 -8.95 11.81
N ALA A 187 1.42 -8.60 11.90
CA ALA A 187 0.79 -7.39 11.36
C ALA A 187 1.53 -6.04 11.58
N VAL A 188 2.53 -5.98 12.46
CA VAL A 188 3.44 -4.85 12.66
C VAL A 188 4.79 -5.13 11.98
N PRO A 189 5.14 -4.41 10.89
CA PRO A 189 6.43 -4.52 10.20
C PRO A 189 7.65 -4.34 11.11
N GLN A 190 8.81 -4.86 10.69
CA GLN A 190 10.05 -4.83 11.50
C GLN A 190 10.54 -3.42 11.81
N ALA A 191 10.34 -2.47 10.90
CA ALA A 191 10.74 -1.08 11.08
C ALA A 191 9.78 -0.28 11.97
N MET A 192 8.65 -0.85 12.42
CA MET A 192 7.68 -0.17 13.29
C MET A 192 7.88 -0.48 14.77
N GLN A 193 7.65 0.52 15.62
CA GLN A 193 7.53 0.33 17.06
C GLN A 193 6.37 -0.63 17.37
N GLY A 194 6.60 -1.56 18.29
CA GLY A 194 5.63 -2.61 18.65
C GLY A 194 5.81 -3.92 17.87
N HIS A 195 6.81 -3.99 16.99
CA HIS A 195 7.20 -5.23 16.34
C HIS A 195 7.53 -6.34 17.34
N ASN A 196 6.99 -7.54 17.12
CA ASN A 196 7.28 -8.72 17.93
C ASN A 196 7.83 -9.86 17.07
N ALA A 197 9.15 -9.95 17.01
CA ALA A 197 9.86 -10.98 16.22
C ALA A 197 9.54 -12.42 16.68
N SER A 198 9.13 -12.63 17.94
CA SER A 198 8.83 -13.97 18.46
C SER A 198 7.63 -14.65 17.79
N VAL A 199 6.74 -13.89 17.14
CA VAL A 199 5.57 -14.44 16.44
C VAL A 199 5.97 -15.10 15.10
N GLN A 200 7.15 -14.78 14.55
CA GLN A 200 7.62 -15.31 13.27
C GLN A 200 7.69 -16.84 13.25
N ALA A 201 8.01 -17.46 14.40
CA ALA A 201 8.13 -18.91 14.52
C ALA A 201 6.82 -19.67 14.23
N ASN A 202 5.67 -18.99 14.25
CA ASN A 202 4.35 -19.60 14.07
C ASN A 202 3.67 -19.17 12.76
N LEU A 203 4.39 -18.55 11.83
CA LEU A 203 3.82 -18.13 10.55
C LEU A 203 3.54 -19.35 9.66
N PRO A 204 2.38 -19.41 8.98
CA PRO A 204 2.11 -20.45 8.00
C PRO A 204 3.16 -20.43 6.88
N THR A 205 3.73 -21.61 6.63
CA THR A 205 4.49 -21.95 5.42
C THR A 205 3.62 -22.81 4.53
N MET A 206 3.93 -22.88 3.23
CA MET A 206 3.14 -23.71 2.32
C MET A 206 3.20 -25.19 2.74
N ASP A 207 2.04 -25.78 3.03
CA ASP A 207 1.83 -27.18 3.35
C ASP A 207 0.47 -27.62 2.79
N ILE A 208 0.50 -28.12 1.54
CA ILE A 208 -0.70 -28.56 0.83
C ILE A 208 -1.38 -29.75 1.52
N PRO A 209 -0.66 -30.79 1.97
CA PRO A 209 -1.22 -31.84 2.82
C PRO A 209 -2.00 -31.33 4.01
N TYR A 210 -1.41 -30.43 4.79
CA TYR A 210 -2.03 -29.89 5.98
C TYR A 210 -3.24 -29.01 5.64
N ALA A 211 -3.14 -28.15 4.63
CA ALA A 211 -4.25 -27.34 4.13
C ALA A 211 -5.46 -28.22 3.75
N ARG A 212 -5.23 -29.32 3.01
CA ARG A 212 -6.27 -30.28 2.61
C ARG A 212 -6.88 -31.02 3.80
N SER A 213 -6.09 -31.36 4.81
CA SER A 213 -6.59 -31.97 6.05
C SER A 213 -7.56 -31.02 6.79
N ILE A 214 -7.26 -29.71 6.81
CA ILE A 214 -8.16 -28.69 7.36
C ILE A 214 -9.44 -28.61 6.50
N MET A 215 -9.32 -28.68 5.18
CA MET A 215 -10.49 -28.71 4.28
C MET A 215 -11.40 -29.93 4.52
N GLN A 216 -10.83 -31.11 4.77
CA GLN A 216 -11.59 -32.30 5.13
C GLN A 216 -12.34 -32.16 6.45
N SER A 217 -11.76 -31.47 7.44
CA SER A 217 -12.45 -31.17 8.71
C SER A 217 -13.73 -30.33 8.52
N MET A 218 -13.81 -29.61 7.39
CA MET A 218 -14.98 -28.84 6.98
C MET A 218 -15.93 -29.62 6.05
N GLY A 219 -15.63 -30.89 5.76
CA GLY A 219 -16.44 -31.76 4.90
C GLY A 219 -16.03 -31.75 3.42
N PHE A 220 -14.95 -31.08 3.04
CA PHE A 220 -14.49 -31.00 1.65
C PHE A 220 -13.45 -32.06 1.32
N GLY A 221 -13.66 -32.82 0.25
CA GLY A 221 -12.73 -33.85 -0.20
C GLY A 221 -12.58 -35.01 0.80
N VAL A 222 -13.60 -35.27 1.63
CA VAL A 222 -13.57 -36.35 2.63
C VAL A 222 -13.31 -37.69 1.96
N GLY A 223 -12.29 -38.39 2.44
CA GLY A 223 -11.87 -39.69 1.92
C GLY A 223 -10.84 -39.62 0.79
N TRP A 224 -10.48 -38.43 0.32
CA TRP A 224 -9.34 -38.23 -0.57
C TRP A 224 -8.04 -38.27 0.22
N ASP A 225 -6.96 -38.70 -0.42
CA ASP A 225 -5.65 -38.68 0.20
C ASP A 225 -5.18 -37.23 0.35
N THR A 226 -4.69 -36.91 1.55
CA THR A 226 -4.08 -35.62 1.88
C THR A 226 -2.62 -35.79 2.24
N ALA A 227 -2.12 -37.00 2.48
CA ALA A 227 -0.78 -37.24 3.02
C ALA A 227 0.30 -37.24 1.93
N TYR A 228 -0.02 -37.69 0.73
CA TYR A 228 0.93 -37.79 -0.37
C TYR A 228 0.65 -36.76 -1.48
N PRO A 229 1.56 -35.81 -1.74
CA PRO A 229 1.42 -34.91 -2.89
C PRO A 229 1.35 -35.73 -4.19
N GLY A 230 0.35 -35.48 -5.04
CA GLY A 230 0.19 -36.21 -6.31
C GLY A 230 -0.95 -37.24 -6.35
N THR A 231 -1.50 -37.66 -5.21
CA THR A 231 -2.72 -38.50 -5.14
C THR A 231 -3.97 -37.63 -5.08
N ASP A 232 -5.05 -38.06 -5.72
CA ASP A 232 -6.33 -37.32 -5.85
C ASP A 232 -6.21 -35.86 -6.36
N GLU A 233 -5.07 -35.46 -6.95
CA GLU A 233 -4.81 -34.10 -7.43
C GLU A 233 -5.86 -33.64 -8.45
N ALA A 234 -6.26 -34.53 -9.35
CA ALA A 234 -7.30 -34.24 -10.33
C ALA A 234 -8.65 -33.95 -9.65
N ASN A 235 -8.95 -34.64 -8.54
CA ASN A 235 -10.18 -34.40 -7.78
C ASN A 235 -10.09 -33.06 -7.03
N TRP A 236 -8.96 -32.79 -6.36
CA TRP A 236 -8.71 -31.51 -5.70
C TRP A 236 -8.76 -30.32 -6.67
N ALA A 237 -8.17 -30.45 -7.86
CA ALA A 237 -8.10 -29.39 -8.85
C ALA A 237 -9.43 -29.13 -9.58
N SER A 238 -10.25 -30.17 -9.77
CA SER A 238 -11.56 -30.04 -10.43
C SER A 238 -12.71 -29.72 -9.48
N ALA A 239 -12.49 -29.85 -8.17
CA ALA A 239 -13.51 -29.60 -7.17
C ALA A 239 -13.79 -28.10 -7.00
N SER A 240 -15.08 -27.76 -7.04
CA SER A 240 -15.57 -26.45 -6.63
C SER A 240 -15.99 -26.53 -5.16
N PHE A 241 -15.18 -25.96 -4.27
CA PHE A 241 -15.44 -26.04 -2.82
C PHE A 241 -16.26 -24.86 -2.30
N ALA A 242 -16.12 -23.70 -2.91
CA ALA A 242 -16.93 -22.52 -2.67
C ALA A 242 -16.88 -21.63 -3.91
N THR A 243 -18.04 -21.17 -4.38
CA THR A 243 -18.10 -20.11 -5.39
C THR A 243 -18.46 -18.82 -4.68
N LEU A 244 -17.46 -17.97 -4.47
CA LEU A 244 -17.70 -16.56 -4.19
C LEU A 244 -17.49 -15.83 -5.51
N ASN A 245 -18.57 -15.32 -6.09
CA ASN A 245 -18.47 -14.38 -7.19
C ASN A 245 -17.93 -13.08 -6.62
N PHE A 246 -16.61 -12.92 -6.62
CA PHE A 246 -16.02 -11.60 -6.49
C PHE A 246 -16.50 -10.82 -7.72
N GLY A 247 -17.35 -9.81 -7.51
CA GLY A 247 -17.91 -8.97 -8.59
C GLY A 247 -16.85 -8.11 -9.29
N SER A 248 -15.60 -8.22 -8.87
CA SER A 248 -14.41 -7.61 -9.46
C SER A 248 -13.35 -8.69 -9.68
N SER A 249 -12.52 -8.50 -10.69
CA SER A 249 -11.24 -9.20 -10.82
C SER A 249 -10.47 -9.12 -9.50
N LEU A 250 -9.67 -10.15 -9.20
CA LEU A 250 -8.57 -10.05 -8.23
C LEU A 250 -7.51 -9.14 -8.87
N GLU A 251 -7.84 -7.86 -9.00
CA GLU A 251 -6.87 -6.86 -9.40
C GLU A 251 -5.88 -6.76 -8.26
N LEU A 252 -4.76 -7.47 -8.39
CA LEU A 252 -3.53 -7.20 -7.66
C LEU A 252 -2.96 -5.86 -8.18
N ASN A 253 -3.78 -4.82 -8.19
CA ASN A 253 -3.39 -3.48 -8.56
C ASN A 253 -2.76 -2.86 -7.32
N TYR A 254 -1.51 -2.42 -7.49
CA TYR A 254 -0.80 -1.55 -6.57
C TYR A 254 -1.62 -0.26 -6.41
N ASN A 255 -2.51 -0.25 -5.42
CA ASN A 255 -3.29 0.91 -5.07
C ASN A 255 -2.89 1.27 -3.64
N GLU A 256 -1.83 2.04 -3.50
CA GLU A 256 -1.63 2.85 -2.31
C GLU A 256 -2.91 3.68 -2.09
N GLY A 257 -3.57 3.49 -0.95
CA GLY A 257 -4.57 4.44 -0.45
C GLY A 257 -5.97 4.44 -1.08
N ASN A 258 -6.44 3.42 -1.81
CA ASN A 258 -7.80 3.48 -2.36
C ASN A 258 -8.88 2.96 -1.39
N ALA A 259 -9.45 3.88 -0.60
CA ALA A 259 -10.64 3.67 0.25
C ALA A 259 -11.95 3.53 -0.55
N ARG A 260 -11.92 2.90 -1.73
CA ARG A 260 -13.11 2.66 -2.55
C ARG A 260 -13.56 1.20 -2.46
N ASN A 261 -14.15 0.86 -1.32
CA ASN A 261 -15.21 -0.14 -1.26
C ASN A 261 -16.53 0.58 -0.99
N LYS A 262 -17.12 1.15 -2.04
CA LYS A 262 -18.56 1.36 -2.15
C LYS A 262 -19.03 0.47 -3.30
N VAL A 263 -19.51 -0.73 -3.01
CA VAL A 263 -20.91 -1.21 -3.15
C VAL A 263 -21.01 -2.52 -2.37
#